data_AF-A0A965HN13-F1
#
_entry.id   AF-A0A965HN13-F1
#
_cell.length_a   1.000
_cell.length_b   1.000
_cell.length_c   1.000
_cell.angle_alpha   90.00
_cell.angle_beta   90.00
_cell.angle_gamma   90.00
#
_symmetry.space_group_name_H-M   'P 1'
#
loop_
_entity.id
_entity.type
_entity.pdbx_description
1 polymer ?
#
loop_
_entity_poly.entity_id
_entity_poly.type
_entity_poly.pdbx_seq_one_letter_code
_entity_poly.pdbx_strand_id
1 'polypeptide(L)' 'MTPVFTRNRFLLGDDMSMLDIAIAPLLWRLPRYGVNCGRDTAAMDGYFQRLFDRPAFQDATTPAEKAMRR' A
#
# COMPACT_ATOMS: atom_id res chain seq x y z
N MET A 1 4.82 -17.30 5.01
CA MET A 1 4.27 -15.98 4.62
C MET A 1 4.56 -15.00 5.73
N THR A 2 5.13 -13.85 5.39
CA THR A 2 5.82 -12.95 6.34
C THR A 2 4.85 -12.43 7.40
N PRO A 3 5.03 -12.75 8.71
CA PRO A 3 4.06 -12.46 9.77
C PRO A 3 3.90 -10.95 10.06
N VAL A 4 4.68 -10.10 9.39
CA VAL A 4 4.69 -8.65 9.55
C VAL A 4 3.31 -8.04 9.27
N PHE A 5 2.66 -8.37 8.15
CA PHE A 5 1.36 -7.79 7.81
C PHE A 5 0.18 -8.38 8.60
N THR A 6 0.39 -9.53 9.26
CA THR A 6 -0.64 -10.20 10.06
C THR A 6 -0.58 -9.78 11.53
N ARG A 7 0.62 -9.48 12.05
CA ARG A 7 0.82 -9.05 13.44
C ARG A 7 0.82 -7.54 13.61
N ASN A 8 1.33 -6.80 12.64
CA ASN A 8 1.54 -5.37 12.76
C ASN A 8 0.60 -4.60 11.83
N ARG A 9 0.06 -3.47 12.30
CA ARG A 9 -0.81 -2.61 11.48
C ARG A 9 -0.06 -1.96 10.30
N PHE A 10 1.22 -1.63 10.51
CA PHE A 10 2.17 -1.01 9.60
C PHE A 10 3.49 -1.80 9.57
N LEU A 11 4.42 -1.47 8.67
CA LEU A 11 5.64 -2.27 8.47
C LEU A 11 6.52 -2.41 9.72
N LEU A 12 6.62 -1.33 10.53
CA LEU A 12 7.48 -1.28 11.73
C LEU A 12 6.72 -1.47 13.05
N GLY A 13 5.42 -1.78 13.03
CA GLY A 13 4.62 -1.95 14.23
C GLY A 13 3.18 -1.46 14.06
N ASP A 14 2.60 -0.93 15.13
CA ASP A 14 1.22 -0.44 15.12
C ASP A 14 1.07 1.03 14.72
N ASP A 15 2.19 1.75 14.66
CA ASP A 15 2.28 3.14 14.26
C ASP A 15 2.83 3.30 12.84
N MET A 16 2.31 4.29 12.12
CA MET A 16 2.77 4.60 10.77
C MET A 16 4.15 5.23 10.84
N SER A 17 5.04 4.75 9.99
CA SER A 17 6.41 5.26 9.86
C SER A 17 6.66 5.86 8.48
N MET A 18 7.79 6.54 8.32
CA MET A 18 8.26 7.03 7.02
C MET A 18 8.40 5.90 6.00
N LEU A 19 8.67 4.67 6.45
CA LEU A 19 8.79 3.50 5.58
C LEU A 19 7.48 3.20 4.86
N ASP A 20 6.35 3.32 5.56
CA ASP A 20 5.01 3.11 4.99
C ASP A 20 4.70 4.18 3.93
N ILE A 21 5.12 5.42 4.17
CA ILE A 21 4.95 6.52 3.20
C ILE A 21 5.83 6.30 1.97
N ALA A 22 7.09 5.89 2.16
CA ALA A 22 8.02 5.67 1.06
C ALA A 22 7.62 4.51 0.15
N ILE A 23 7.00 3.46 0.71
CA ILE A 23 6.56 2.29 -0.06
C ILE A 23 5.20 2.49 -0.73
N ALA A 24 4.34 3.38 -0.21
CA ALA A 24 2.98 3.59 -0.73
C ALA A 24 2.90 3.85 -2.25
N PRO A 25 3.71 4.76 -2.85
CA PRO A 25 3.66 5.04 -4.28
C PRO A 25 4.16 3.87 -5.14
N LEU A 26 5.13 3.10 -4.61
CA LEU A 26 5.63 1.91 -5.29
C LEU A 26 4.52 0.86 -5.40
N LEU A 27 3.82 0.63 -4.29
CA LEU A 27 2.70 -0.32 -4.22
C LEU A 27 1.53 0.10 -5.11
N TRP A 28 1.25 1.40 -5.16
CA TRP A 28 0.22 1.96 -6.04
C TRP A 28 0.49 1.67 -7.53
N ARG A 29 1.77 1.62 -7.92
CA ARG A 29 2.21 1.40 -9.32
C ARG A 29 2.42 -0.06 -9.69
N LEU A 30 2.37 -1.02 -8.75
CA LEU A 30 2.57 -2.44 -9.04
C LEU A 30 1.67 -3.00 -10.16
N PRO A 31 0.36 -2.66 -10.23
CA PRO A 31 -0.49 -3.14 -11.32
C PRO A 31 0.01 -2.69 -12.70
N ARG A 32 0.60 -1.49 -12.79
CA ARG A 32 1.15 -0.95 -14.04
C ARG A 32 2.39 -1.71 -14.52
N TYR A 33 3.13 -2.30 -13.59
CA TYR A 33 4.30 -3.13 -13.88
C TYR A 33 3.95 -4.60 -14.16
N GLY A 34 2.67 -4.99 -14.11
CA GLY A 34 2.25 -6.38 -14.29
C GLY A 34 2.65 -7.29 -13.12
N VAL A 35 3.04 -6.71 -11.97
CA VAL A 35 3.38 -7.47 -10.77
C VAL A 35 2.09 -7.71 -10.00
N ASN A 36 1.63 -8.96 -10.02
CA ASN A 36 0.54 -9.42 -9.17
C ASN A 36 1.13 -10.13 -7.95
N CYS A 37 0.76 -9.68 -6.75
CA CYS A 37 1.28 -10.24 -5.49
C CYS A 37 0.78 -11.67 -5.19
N GLY A 38 -0.05 -12.27 -6.05
CA GLY A 38 -0.45 -13.68 -5.95
C GLY A 38 -1.69 -13.90 -5.09
N ARG A 39 -2.05 -15.17 -4.86
CA ARG A 39 -3.36 -15.58 -4.32
C ARG A 39 -3.53 -15.41 -2.81
N ASP A 40 -2.46 -15.02 -2.13
CA ASP A 40 -2.25 -15.21 -0.70
C ASP A 40 -1.86 -13.87 -0.04
N THR A 41 -2.46 -12.79 -0.53
CA THR A 41 -2.10 -11.40 -0.20
C THR A 41 -3.11 -10.69 0.68
N ALA A 42 -4.15 -11.36 1.17
CA ALA A 42 -5.25 -10.70 1.87
C ALA A 42 -4.80 -9.77 3.02
N ALA A 43 -3.78 -10.17 3.79
CA ALA A 43 -3.20 -9.33 4.85
C ALA A 43 -2.45 -8.09 4.30
N MET A 44 -1.78 -8.26 3.16
CA MET A 44 -1.08 -7.21 2.44
C MET A 44 -2.06 -6.24 1.76
N ASP A 45 -3.15 -6.75 1.17
CA ASP A 45 -4.22 -5.95 0.57
C ASP A 45 -4.93 -5.11 1.63
N GLY A 46 -5.19 -5.68 2.81
CA GLY A 46 -5.71 -4.93 3.95
C GLY A 46 -4.77 -3.80 4.39
N TYR A 47 -3.45 -4.01 4.36
CA TYR A 47 -2.46 -2.96 4.61
C TYR A 47 -2.48 -1.87 3.52
N PHE A 48 -2.55 -2.26 2.24
CA PHE A 48 -2.62 -1.34 1.12
C PHE A 48 -3.85 -0.44 1.17
N GLN A 49 -5.04 -1.01 1.41
CA GLN A 49 -6.28 -0.24 1.52
C GLN A 49 -6.16 0.82 2.63
N ARG A 50 -5.65 0.45 3.81
CA ARG A 50 -5.44 1.40 4.92
C ARG A 50 -4.49 2.55 4.58
N LEU A 51 -3.47 2.28 3.76
CA LEU A 51 -2.50 3.28 3.35
C LEU A 51 -3.10 4.25 2.31
N PHE A 52 -3.90 3.72 1.39
CA PHE A 52 -4.50 4.46 0.29
C PHE A 52 -5.78 5.21 0.65
N ASP A 53 -6.53 4.76 1.64
CA ASP A 53 -7.75 5.43 2.12
C ASP A 53 -7.45 6.72 2.90
N ARG A 54 -6.19 7.02 3.18
CA ARG A 54 -5.82 8.22 3.94
C ARG A 54 -6.00 9.47 3.07
N PRO A 55 -6.66 10.53 3.58
CA PRO A 55 -6.80 11.79 2.85
C PRO A 55 -5.46 12.37 2.39
N ALA A 56 -4.45 12.32 3.25
CA ALA A 56 -3.11 12.81 2.92
C ALA A 56 -2.47 12.07 1.73
N PHE A 57 -2.73 10.76 1.56
CA PHE A 57 -2.23 10.02 0.40
C PHE A 57 -3.00 10.38 -0.87
N GLN A 58 -4.31 10.57 -0.76
CA GLN A 58 -5.17 11.02 -1.86
C GLN A 58 -4.83 12.44 -2.30
N ASP A 59 -4.49 13.33 -1.38
CA ASP A 59 -4.12 14.72 -1.68
C ASP A 59 -2.72 14.79 -2.30
N ALA A 60 -1.81 13.91 -1.88
CA ALA A 60 -0.45 13.83 -2.42
C ALA A 60 -0.36 13.17 -3.80
N THR A 61 -1.37 12.38 -4.21
CA THR A 61 -1.37 11.69 -5.51
C THR A 61 -1.91 12.58 -6.63
N THR A 62 -1.16 12.64 -7.72
CA THR A 62 -1.55 13.41 -8.91
C THR A 62 -2.74 12.77 -9.63
N PRO A 63 -3.53 13.53 -10.43
CA PRO A 63 -4.61 12.96 -11.23
C PRO A 63 -4.16 11.82 -12.15
N ALA A 64 -2.95 11.92 -12.70
CA ALA A 64 -2.35 10.89 -13.54
C ALA A 64 -2.11 9.58 -12.77
N GLU A 65 -1.65 9.67 -11.51
CA GLU A 65 -1.45 8.49 -10.65
C GLU A 65 -2.78 7.89 -10.23
N LYS A 66 -3.78 8.70 -9.91
CA LYS A 66 -5.14 8.22 -9.58
C LYS A 66 -5.76 7.41 -10.72
N ALA A 67 -5.49 7.80 -11.97
CA ALA A 67 -5.94 7.07 -13.16
C ALA A 67 -5.25 5.70 -13.34
N MET A 68 -4.09 5.44 -12.71
CA MET A 68 -3.38 4.15 -12.82
C MET A 68 -4.11 2.99 -12.13
N ARG A 69 -5.11 3.27 -11.30
CA ARG A 69 -5.85 2.28 -10.51
C ARG A 69 -7.35 2.24 -10.83
N ARG A 70 -7.77 2.87 -11.94
CA ARG A 70 -9.14 2.85 -12.46
C ARG A 70 -9.36 1.71 -13.45
#